data_AF-A0A661EZ99-F1
#
_entry.id   AF-A0A661EZ99-F1
#
_cell.length_a   1.000
_cell.length_b   1.000
_cell.length_c   1.000
_cell.angle_alpha   90.00
_cell.angle_beta   90.00
_cell.angle_gamma   90.00
#
_symmetry.space_group_name_H-M   'P 1'
#
loop_
_entity.id
_entity.type
_entity.pdbx_description
1 polymer ?
#
loop_
_entity_poly.entity_id
_entity_poly.type
_entity_poly.pdbx_seq_one_letter_code
_entity_poly.pdbx_strand_id
1 'polypeptide(L)'
;MNNRHNKKVTFAIMALLSFSLPSLAEKPSGQPAMPVPKADFFVINKPQNRPVKLKYPAQLNAFGKVTVVARVAGVLEEKHFIEGQVVKKGDLLYSIEDNIYQARVNVAKAKLKINEAALEKTERSWKRVKNLFNRKTVS
;
A
#
# COMPACT_ATOMS: atom_id res chain seq x y z
N MET A 1 65.08 -18.77 -20.46
CA MET A 1 66.37 -18.33 -19.89
C MET A 1 66.24 -18.50 -18.38
N ASN A 2 66.90 -19.38 -17.62
CA ASN A 2 68.23 -19.99 -17.64
C ASN A 2 68.09 -21.27 -16.77
N ASN A 3 67.91 -22.45 -17.33
CA ASN A 3 68.92 -23.45 -17.70
C ASN A 3 69.98 -23.81 -16.63
N ARG A 4 69.77 -25.02 -16.07
CA ARG A 4 70.74 -26.09 -15.74
C ARG A 4 71.94 -25.72 -14.89
N HIS A 5 72.19 -26.47 -13.82
CA HIS A 5 73.48 -27.11 -13.58
C HIS A 5 73.28 -28.56 -13.09
N ASN A 6 73.75 -29.50 -13.92
CA ASN A 6 73.86 -30.94 -13.74
C ASN A 6 75.37 -31.27 -13.74
N LYS A 7 75.77 -32.40 -13.13
CA LYS A 7 76.85 -33.36 -13.49
C LYS A 7 77.47 -33.92 -12.18
N LYS A 8 77.26 -35.18 -11.77
CA LYS A 8 77.80 -36.48 -12.28
C LYS A 8 79.32 -36.49 -12.45
N VAL A 9 80.04 -37.29 -11.63
CA VAL A 9 81.22 -38.16 -11.97
C VAL A 9 81.50 -39.07 -10.72
N THR A 10 81.04 -40.33 -10.60
CA THR A 10 81.65 -41.64 -10.99
C THR A 10 83.16 -41.81 -10.68
N PHE A 11 83.57 -42.62 -9.69
CA PHE A 11 83.79 -44.09 -9.70
C PHE A 11 85.20 -44.54 -10.14
N ALA A 12 85.72 -45.54 -9.42
CA ALA A 12 86.82 -46.47 -9.75
C ALA A 12 88.26 -45.93 -9.51
N ILE A 13 89.24 -46.66 -8.93
CA ILE A 13 89.68 -48.08 -9.03
C ILE A 13 90.52 -48.36 -7.74
N MET A 14 90.24 -49.30 -6.84
CA MET A 14 90.39 -50.78 -6.87
C MET A 14 91.85 -51.31 -6.84
N ALA A 15 92.27 -51.91 -5.70
CA ALA A 15 93.07 -53.15 -5.59
C ALA A 15 93.43 -53.40 -4.10
N LEU A 16 92.71 -54.28 -3.38
CA LEU A 16 93.09 -55.69 -3.11
C LEU A 16 94.15 -55.86 -2.00
N LEU A 17 93.72 -56.23 -0.78
CA LEU A 17 94.15 -57.48 -0.08
C LEU A 17 93.52 -57.58 1.34
N SER A 18 92.49 -58.44 1.44
CA SER A 18 92.21 -59.43 2.51
C SER A 18 92.80 -59.27 3.93
N PHE A 19 91.95 -59.09 4.97
CA PHE A 19 91.98 -59.90 6.23
C PHE A 19 90.76 -59.68 7.17
N SER A 20 90.04 -60.77 7.49
CA SER A 20 89.34 -61.17 8.75
C SER A 20 88.28 -60.30 9.51
N LEU A 21 87.00 -60.75 9.44
CA LEU A 21 85.87 -60.90 10.45
C LEU A 21 85.75 -60.03 11.74
N PRO A 22 84.56 -59.92 12.41
CA PRO A 22 83.16 -59.75 11.95
C PRO A 22 82.39 -58.66 12.78
N SER A 23 81.08 -58.46 12.49
CA SER A 23 80.02 -57.87 13.37
C SER A 23 79.73 -56.36 13.27
N LEU A 24 78.62 -55.98 12.61
CA LEU A 24 77.38 -55.45 13.22
C LEU A 24 76.36 -55.15 12.10
N ALA A 25 75.16 -55.70 12.20
CA ALA A 25 74.10 -55.58 11.19
C ALA A 25 73.17 -54.40 11.50
N GLU A 26 72.91 -53.57 10.48
CA GLU A 26 71.89 -52.52 10.49
C GLU A 26 71.02 -52.69 9.23
N LYS A 27 69.69 -52.61 9.37
CA LYS A 27 68.72 -52.80 8.27
C LYS A 27 67.72 -51.63 8.28
N PRO A 28 67.59 -50.84 7.20
CA PRO A 28 66.53 -49.85 7.06
C PRO A 28 65.39 -50.38 6.16
N SER A 29 64.14 -50.09 6.51
CA SER A 29 62.95 -50.40 5.68
C SER A 29 62.12 -49.14 5.45
N GLY A 30 61.75 -48.89 4.18
CA GLY A 30 61.19 -47.64 3.66
C GLY A 30 59.66 -47.48 3.75
N GLN A 31 59.24 -46.29 3.31
CA GLN A 31 57.91 -45.64 3.34
C GLN A 31 56.67 -46.46 2.94
N PRO A 32 55.49 -45.96 3.35
CA PRO A 32 54.29 -46.00 2.51
C PRO A 32 53.72 -44.61 2.17
N ALA A 33 53.29 -44.45 0.90
CA ALA A 33 52.63 -43.27 0.34
C ALA A 33 51.13 -43.22 0.66
N MET A 34 50.57 -42.02 0.87
CA MET A 34 49.15 -41.80 1.20
C MET A 34 48.25 -41.70 -0.06
N PRO A 35 46.99 -42.21 -0.01
CA PRO A 35 46.06 -42.16 -1.13
C PRO A 35 45.35 -40.79 -1.27
N VAL A 36 45.04 -40.41 -2.52
CA VAL A 36 44.42 -39.12 -2.87
C VAL A 36 42.95 -39.03 -2.43
N PRO A 37 42.51 -37.90 -1.85
CA PRO A 37 41.13 -37.72 -1.38
C PRO A 37 40.14 -37.58 -2.54
N LYS A 38 38.98 -38.23 -2.42
CA LYS A 38 37.87 -38.12 -3.39
C LYS A 38 37.06 -36.86 -3.07
N ALA A 39 36.78 -36.04 -4.08
CA ALA A 39 35.90 -34.89 -3.96
C ALA A 39 34.45 -35.28 -4.25
N ASP A 40 33.53 -34.84 -3.41
CA ASP A 40 32.10 -34.97 -3.65
C ASP A 40 31.64 -33.84 -4.59
N PHE A 41 30.92 -34.20 -5.66
CA PHE A 41 30.33 -33.25 -6.59
C PHE A 41 28.81 -33.22 -6.42
N PHE A 42 28.25 -32.02 -6.30
CA PHE A 42 26.80 -31.82 -6.32
C PHE A 42 26.33 -31.57 -7.76
N VAL A 43 25.53 -32.48 -8.31
CA VAL A 43 24.87 -32.28 -9.61
C VAL A 43 23.59 -31.49 -9.38
N ILE A 44 23.57 -30.23 -9.83
CA ILE A 44 22.38 -29.38 -9.76
C ILE A 44 21.49 -29.72 -10.94
N ASN A 45 20.28 -30.26 -10.68
CA ASN A 45 19.28 -30.52 -11.72
C ASN A 45 18.91 -29.22 -12.47
N LYS A 46 18.45 -29.36 -13.72
CA LYS A 46 18.06 -28.26 -14.62
C LYS A 46 17.23 -27.19 -13.89
N PRO A 47 17.44 -25.89 -14.17
CA PRO A 47 16.76 -24.80 -13.47
C PRO A 47 15.24 -25.01 -13.53
N GLN A 48 14.63 -25.19 -12.36
CA GLN A 48 13.19 -25.31 -12.22
C GLN A 48 12.64 -23.94 -11.83
N ASN A 49 11.65 -23.46 -12.58
CA ASN A 49 10.94 -22.24 -12.24
C ASN A 49 10.11 -22.49 -10.97
N ARG A 50 10.60 -22.02 -9.82
CA ARG A 50 9.88 -22.08 -8.55
C ARG A 50 9.27 -20.72 -8.27
N PRO A 51 7.94 -20.63 -8.07
CA PRO A 51 7.32 -19.38 -7.72
C PRO A 51 7.80 -18.91 -6.35
N VAL A 52 8.51 -17.79 -6.31
CA VAL A 52 8.94 -17.14 -5.07
C VAL A 52 7.76 -16.31 -4.54
N LYS A 53 7.21 -16.71 -3.39
CA LYS A 53 6.13 -15.96 -2.73
C LYS A 53 6.71 -14.86 -1.85
N LEU A 54 6.65 -13.62 -2.33
CA LEU A 54 7.07 -12.44 -1.59
C LEU A 54 5.88 -11.94 -0.76
N LYS A 55 6.11 -11.71 0.54
CA LYS A 55 5.11 -11.16 1.46
C LYS A 55 5.49 -9.73 1.77
N TYR A 56 4.56 -8.81 1.53
CA TYR A 56 4.73 -7.40 1.83
C TYR A 56 3.68 -6.94 2.84
N PRO A 57 4.03 -6.08 3.80
CA PRO A 57 3.04 -5.44 4.64
C PRO A 57 2.18 -4.52 3.77
N ALA A 58 0.87 -4.57 3.98
CA ALA A 58 -0.10 -3.69 3.33
C ALA A 58 -0.98 -3.05 4.40
N GLN A 59 -1.34 -1.78 4.20
CA GLN A 59 -2.31 -1.08 5.03
C GLN A 59 -3.59 -0.88 4.22
N LEU A 60 -4.72 -1.17 4.85
CA LEU A 60 -6.05 -0.94 4.28
C LEU A 60 -6.59 0.37 4.82
N ASN A 61 -7.04 1.24 3.91
CA ASN A 61 -7.70 2.49 4.25
C ASN A 61 -9.16 2.43 3.80
N ALA A 62 -10.02 3.19 4.48
CA ALA A 62 -11.40 3.34 4.05
C ALA A 62 -11.46 3.95 2.64
N PHE A 63 -12.30 3.40 1.77
CA PHE A 63 -12.48 3.91 0.40
C PHE A 63 -12.94 5.38 0.39
N GLY A 64 -13.73 5.77 1.39
CA GLY A 64 -14.13 7.16 1.61
C GLY A 64 -14.32 7.43 3.09
N LYS A 65 -13.89 8.61 3.53
CA LYS A 65 -14.12 9.12 4.89
C LYS A 65 -14.84 10.45 4.76
N VAL A 66 -15.99 10.57 5.43
CA VAL A 66 -16.77 11.80 5.45
C VAL A 66 -17.02 12.17 6.90
N THR A 67 -16.69 13.41 7.24
CA THR A 67 -17.06 14.01 8.53
C THR A 67 -18.44 14.62 8.39
N VAL A 68 -19.41 14.13 9.15
CA VAL A 68 -20.76 14.69 9.17
C VAL A 68 -20.76 15.91 10.09
N VAL A 69 -21.17 17.06 9.55
CA VAL A 69 -21.27 18.33 10.28
C VAL A 69 -22.68 18.89 10.14
N ALA A 70 -23.16 19.57 11.17
CA ALA A 70 -24.43 20.28 11.11
C ALA A 70 -24.34 21.45 10.12
N ARG A 71 -25.30 21.54 9.19
CA ARG A 71 -25.38 22.67 8.23
C ARG A 71 -25.98 23.93 8.85
N VAL A 72 -26.66 23.78 9.97
CA VAL A 72 -27.41 24.83 10.65
C VAL A 72 -27.02 24.84 12.13
N ALA A 73 -27.00 26.04 12.72
CA ALA A 73 -26.74 26.19 14.15
C ALA A 73 -28.04 25.94 14.95
N GLY A 74 -27.94 25.23 16.06
CA GLY A 74 -29.10 24.98 16.91
C GLY A 74 -28.75 24.06 18.07
N VAL A 75 -29.73 23.79 18.91
CA VAL A 75 -29.62 22.85 20.01
C VAL A 75 -29.89 21.44 19.47
N LEU A 76 -29.06 20.48 19.87
CA LEU A 76 -29.28 19.08 19.54
C LEU A 76 -30.42 18.53 20.40
N GLU A 77 -31.48 18.03 19.77
CA GLU A 77 -32.61 17.41 20.48
C GLU A 77 -32.32 15.93 20.75
N GLU A 78 -32.01 15.17 19.69
CA GLU A 78 -31.94 13.71 19.78
C GLU A 78 -30.85 13.11 18.88
N LYS A 79 -30.28 11.99 19.32
CA LYS A 79 -29.36 11.12 18.57
C LYS A 79 -30.08 9.83 18.18
N HIS A 80 -30.10 9.53 16.88
CA HIS A 80 -30.92 8.44 16.30
C HIS A 80 -30.12 7.19 15.90
N PHE A 81 -28.83 7.11 16.22
CA PHE A 81 -27.98 5.98 15.86
C PHE A 81 -27.15 5.46 17.03
N ILE A 82 -26.73 4.20 16.91
CA ILE A 82 -25.81 3.54 17.83
C ILE A 82 -24.40 3.60 17.26
N GLU A 83 -23.41 3.79 18.12
CA GLU A 83 -22.01 3.86 17.71
C GLU A 83 -21.55 2.54 17.05
N GLY A 84 -20.90 2.64 15.90
CA GLY A 84 -20.49 1.48 15.09
C GLY A 84 -21.59 0.88 14.21
N GLN A 85 -22.82 1.42 14.25
CA GLN A 85 -23.89 1.00 13.36
C GLN A 85 -23.63 1.41 11.91
N VAL A 86 -23.99 0.54 10.97
CA VAL A 86 -23.99 0.86 9.54
C VAL A 86 -25.17 1.78 9.23
N VAL A 87 -24.87 2.98 8.76
CA VAL A 87 -25.85 3.99 8.34
C VAL A 87 -25.76 4.23 6.83
N LYS A 88 -26.90 4.49 6.20
CA LYS A 88 -27.00 4.80 4.77
C LYS A 88 -27.14 6.31 4.55
N LYS A 89 -26.90 6.73 3.32
CA LYS A 89 -27.11 8.11 2.91
C LYS A 89 -28.59 8.46 3.03
N GLY A 90 -28.88 9.52 3.79
CA GLY A 90 -30.24 10.03 4.00
C GLY A 90 -30.87 9.58 5.32
N ASP A 91 -30.24 8.69 6.07
CA ASP A 91 -30.72 8.30 7.39
C ASP A 91 -30.65 9.48 8.36
N LEU A 92 -31.67 9.60 9.22
CA LEU A 92 -31.69 10.60 10.27
C LEU A 92 -30.69 10.19 11.36
N LEU A 93 -29.65 11.01 11.53
CA LEU A 93 -28.62 10.77 12.56
C LEU A 93 -28.85 11.63 13.80
N TYR A 94 -29.26 12.87 13.57
CA TYR A 94 -29.41 13.89 14.60
C TYR A 94 -30.63 14.77 14.30
N SER A 95 -31.43 15.04 15.32
CA SER A 95 -32.48 16.06 15.28
C SER A 95 -31.99 17.34 15.94
N ILE A 96 -32.19 18.47 15.28
CA ILE A 96 -31.87 19.80 15.79
C ILE A 96 -33.19 20.53 15.98
N GLU A 97 -33.29 21.30 17.07
CA GLU A 97 -34.47 22.09 17.39
C GLU A 97 -34.91 22.95 16.20
N ASP A 98 -36.16 22.77 15.79
CA ASP A 98 -36.67 23.32 14.53
C ASP A 98 -37.55 24.57 14.69
N ASN A 99 -37.94 24.95 15.91
CA ASN A 99 -38.91 26.02 16.17
C ASN A 99 -38.56 27.33 15.43
N ILE A 100 -37.31 27.80 15.57
CA ILE A 100 -36.83 29.02 14.90
C ILE A 100 -36.85 28.86 13.37
N TYR A 101 -36.53 27.67 12.87
CA TYR A 101 -36.51 27.38 11.44
C TYR A 101 -37.92 27.29 10.86
N GLN A 102 -38.84 26.62 11.54
CA GLN A 102 -40.26 26.56 11.19
C GLN A 102 -40.88 27.96 11.17
N ALA A 103 -40.60 28.78 12.20
CA ALA A 103 -41.07 30.16 12.25
C ALA A 103 -40.58 30.97 11.05
N ARG A 104 -39.29 30.85 10.67
CA ARG A 104 -38.73 31.52 9.48
C ARG A 104 -39.39 31.05 8.18
N VAL A 105 -39.65 29.75 8.04
CA VAL A 105 -40.37 29.20 6.89
C VAL A 105 -41.79 29.76 6.82
N ASN A 106 -42.49 29.87 7.95
CA ASN A 106 -43.83 30.42 8.02
C ASN A 106 -43.86 31.90 7.63
N VAL A 107 -42.90 32.70 8.11
CA VAL A 107 -42.74 34.10 7.71
C VAL A 107 -42.47 34.21 6.20
N ALA A 108 -41.60 33.38 5.64
CA ALA A 108 -41.31 33.38 4.20
C ALA A 108 -42.55 33.02 3.36
N LYS A 109 -43.32 32.00 3.78
CA LYS A 109 -44.59 31.61 3.16
C LYS A 109 -45.63 32.72 3.24
N ALA A 110 -45.75 33.42 4.37
CA ALA A 110 -46.66 34.54 4.52
C ALA A 110 -46.29 35.70 3.58
N LYS A 111 -45.00 36.04 3.46
CA LYS A 111 -44.51 37.05 2.52
C LYS A 111 -44.82 36.68 1.07
N LEU A 112 -44.63 35.41 0.70
CA LEU A 112 -44.99 34.90 -0.63
C LEU A 112 -46.47 35.12 -0.92
N LYS A 113 -47.37 34.75 0.01
CA LYS A 113 -48.82 34.96 -0.14
C LYS A 113 -49.22 36.44 -0.26
N ILE A 114 -48.58 37.32 0.51
CA ILE A 114 -48.82 38.77 0.42
C ILE A 114 -48.45 39.29 -0.96
N ASN A 115 -47.30 38.86 -1.49
CA ASN A 115 -46.85 39.27 -2.82
C ASN A 115 -47.73 38.72 -3.94
N GLU A 116 -48.18 37.46 -3.83
CA GLU A 116 -49.15 36.87 -4.76
C GLU A 116 -50.47 37.65 -4.76
N ALA A 117 -50.99 38.00 -3.60
CA ALA A 117 -52.20 38.82 -3.49
C ALA A 117 -52.01 40.24 -4.07
N ALA A 118 -50.83 40.83 -3.87
CA ALA A 118 -50.49 42.13 -4.45
C ALA A 118 -50.38 42.06 -5.98
N LEU A 119 -49.79 41.00 -6.52
CA LEU A 119 -49.72 40.74 -7.96
C LEU A 119 -51.13 40.59 -8.54
N GLU A 120 -51.97 39.76 -7.94
CA GLU A 120 -53.35 39.54 -8.38
C GLU A 120 -54.17 40.84 -8.33
N LYS A 121 -54.02 41.64 -7.25
CA LYS A 121 -54.66 42.96 -7.15
C LYS A 121 -54.20 43.90 -8.26
N THR A 122 -52.91 43.89 -8.59
CA THR A 122 -52.32 44.74 -9.63
C THR A 122 -52.80 44.30 -11.01
N GLU A 123 -52.84 42.99 -11.29
CA GLU A 123 -53.37 42.44 -12.54
C GLU A 123 -54.85 42.75 -12.74
N ARG A 124 -55.68 42.61 -11.69
CA ARG A 124 -57.09 43.00 -11.74
C ARG A 124 -57.25 44.49 -12.03
N SER A 125 -56.44 45.33 -11.37
CA SER A 125 -56.46 46.78 -11.58
C SER A 125 -56.03 47.14 -13.00
N TRP A 126 -54.97 46.50 -13.51
CA TRP A 126 -54.50 46.65 -14.89
C TRP A 126 -55.56 46.26 -15.89
N LYS A 127 -56.19 45.08 -15.74
CA LYS A 127 -57.26 44.61 -16.62
C LYS A 127 -58.45 45.57 -16.63
N ARG A 128 -58.81 46.11 -15.47
CA ARG A 128 -59.86 47.13 -15.35
C ARG A 128 -59.51 48.42 -16.10
N VAL A 129 -58.31 48.98 -15.87
CA VAL A 129 -57.86 50.21 -16.54
C VAL A 129 -57.77 50.00 -18.05
N LYS A 130 -57.21 48.88 -18.50
CA LYS A 130 -57.14 48.50 -19.92
C LYS A 130 -58.53 48.46 -20.58
N ASN A 131 -59.52 47.87 -19.91
CA ASN A 131 -60.89 47.83 -20.42
C ASN A 131 -61.53 49.22 -20.50
N LEU A 132 -61.25 50.11 -19.55
CA LEU A 132 -61.76 51.49 -19.56
C LEU A 132 -61.10 52.36 -20.62
N PHE A 133 -59.80 52.18 -20.85
CA PHE A 133 -59.05 52.84 -21.91
C PHE A 133 -59.57 52.45 -23.30
N ASN A 134 -59.80 51.14 -23.54
CA ASN A 134 -60.39 50.66 -24.79
C ASN A 134 -61.78 51.25 -25.08
N ARG A 135 -62.53 51.61 -24.03
CA ARG A 135 -63.85 52.26 -24.13
C ARG A 135 -63.77 53.78 -24.28
N LYS A 136 -62.57 54.37 -24.43
CA LYS A 136 -62.31 55.83 -24.54
C LYS A 136 -62.84 56.66 -23.36
N THR A 137 -63.08 56.03 -22.21
CA THR A 137 -63.66 56.68 -21.02
C THR A 137 -62.61 57.24 -20.05
N VAL A 138 -61.33 56.89 -20.24
CA VAL A 138 -60.21 57.34 -19.43
C VAL A 138 -59.02 57.53 -20.39
N SER A 139 -58.36 58.70 -20.33
CA SER A 139 -57.14 59.00 -21.12
C SER A 139 -55.90 58.30 -20.60
#